data_AF-A0A821T3K0-F1
#
_entry.id   AF-A0A821T3K0-F1
#
_cell.length_a   1.000
_cell.length_b   1.000
_cell.length_c   1.000
_cell.angle_alpha   90.00
_cell.angle_beta   90.00
_cell.angle_gamma   90.00
#
_symmetry.space_group_name_H-M   'P 1'
#
loop_
_entity.id
_entity.type
_entity.pdbx_description
1 polymer ?
#
loop_
_entity_poly.entity_id
_entity_poly.type
_entity_poly.pdbx_seq_one_letter_code
_entity_poly.pdbx_strand_id
1 'polypeptide(L)'
;MKFLKPILIINTYFTFYVKGIELHTKSIEELEVDYEDEKNSMIAITESDEYISEDFYDELDNRLRVENSMDMIFFGPPNSFLRLDSETILHIFAHTKKQLIPISRALLAWDIITDGKTTAFLQGREYLAFGSLLNVVPEEDLYYVNFGDPSVFKYFSKNDLKISSRKIGVLVAAYRRYYGNMWYRNGSHINELGYMLCGFPDFDLAKISPITFKELTVDVLGKLHRCSVKQTKTLYRIATHPDAYGEPYKWSSHELGRLNALFICIPRQEISAIQLEAMTAITPSVIKLMNQKKLEYFTKQQILRMTPKTRRILILRMQLKNSLDTSKITKKSCGVLNFSIALLSWSFIVSFLLCS
;
A
#
# COMPACT_ATOMS: atom_id res chain seq x y z
N MET A 1 -38.02 -0.46 44.70
CA MET A 1 -37.17 -1.67 44.54
C MET A 1 -35.96 -1.31 43.71
N LYS A 2 -34.80 -1.23 44.37
CA LYS A 2 -33.48 -0.97 43.79
C LYS A 2 -32.97 -2.28 43.17
N PHE A 3 -32.43 -2.24 41.95
CA PHE A 3 -31.42 -3.20 41.53
C PHE A 3 -30.09 -2.46 41.39
N LEU A 4 -29.23 -2.69 42.39
CA LEU A 4 -27.79 -2.44 42.34
C LEU A 4 -27.11 -3.64 41.68
N LYS A 5 -26.06 -3.37 40.89
CA LYS A 5 -25.07 -4.36 40.43
C LYS A 5 -24.35 -5.00 41.63
N PRO A 6 -23.70 -6.17 41.45
CA PRO A 6 -22.27 -6.09 41.17
C PRO A 6 -21.75 -7.04 40.08
N ILE A 7 -20.68 -6.53 39.50
CA ILE A 7 -19.60 -7.16 38.72
C ILE A 7 -19.12 -8.44 39.43
N LEU A 8 -19.08 -9.56 38.70
CA LEU A 8 -18.39 -10.79 39.13
C LEU A 8 -17.29 -11.11 38.13
N ILE A 9 -16.07 -11.05 38.63
CA ILE A 9 -14.80 -11.30 37.96
C ILE A 9 -14.73 -12.81 37.69
N ILE A 10 -14.71 -13.20 36.41
CA ILE A 10 -14.43 -14.59 36.02
C ILE A 10 -12.91 -14.73 35.91
N ASN A 11 -12.34 -15.35 36.93
CA ASN A 11 -10.95 -15.76 37.01
C ASN A 11 -10.85 -17.17 36.42
N THR A 12 -10.50 -17.30 35.14
CA THR A 12 -10.23 -18.60 34.51
C THR A 12 -8.82 -19.05 34.90
N TYR A 13 -8.73 -19.86 35.95
CA TYR A 13 -7.55 -20.67 36.24
C TYR A 13 -7.52 -21.87 35.29
N PHE A 14 -6.48 -21.97 34.47
CA PHE A 14 -6.07 -23.20 33.79
C PHE A 14 -5.43 -24.12 34.83
N THR A 15 -6.10 -25.20 35.20
CA THR A 15 -5.49 -26.32 35.92
C THR A 15 -4.56 -27.09 34.98
N PHE A 16 -3.25 -26.94 35.18
CA PHE A 16 -2.25 -27.86 34.66
C PHE A 16 -2.15 -29.08 35.56
N TYR A 17 -2.25 -30.25 34.94
CA TYR A 17 -1.98 -31.55 35.55
C TYR A 17 -0.45 -31.68 35.68
N VAL A 18 0.10 -31.56 36.90
CA VAL A 18 1.52 -31.83 37.17
C VAL A 18 1.64 -33.29 37.61
N LYS A 19 2.22 -34.10 36.73
CA LYS A 19 2.67 -35.46 37.03
C LYS A 19 4.00 -35.34 37.77
N GLY A 20 4.06 -35.84 39.00
CA GLY A 20 5.28 -35.82 39.81
C GLY A 20 6.42 -36.56 39.11
N ILE A 21 7.57 -35.91 39.01
CA ILE A 21 8.85 -36.51 38.67
C ILE A 21 9.78 -36.21 39.85
N GLU A 22 10.30 -37.26 40.47
CA GLU A 22 11.30 -37.19 41.52
C GLU A 22 12.54 -36.43 41.03
N LEU A 23 12.90 -35.37 41.74
CA LEU A 23 14.17 -34.67 41.56
C LEU A 23 15.26 -35.48 42.26
N HIS A 24 16.01 -36.27 41.50
CA HIS A 24 17.29 -36.79 41.94
C HIS A 24 18.35 -35.70 41.69
N THR A 25 18.80 -35.03 42.75
CA THR A 25 19.92 -34.09 42.67
C THR A 25 21.21 -34.87 42.52
N LYS A 26 21.88 -34.75 41.35
CA LYS A 26 23.24 -35.23 41.14
C LYS A 26 24.22 -34.51 42.07
N SER A 27 25.26 -35.20 42.51
CA SER A 27 26.29 -34.63 43.38
C SER A 27 27.18 -33.64 42.62
N ILE A 28 27.84 -32.74 43.33
CA ILE A 28 28.74 -31.72 42.75
C ILE A 28 29.90 -32.37 41.96
N GLU A 29 30.35 -33.55 42.37
CA GLU A 29 31.40 -34.31 41.69
C GLU A 29 30.92 -34.89 40.35
N GLU A 30 29.63 -35.24 40.21
CA GLU A 30 29.06 -35.68 38.92
C GLU A 30 28.85 -34.52 37.94
N LEU A 31 28.61 -33.31 38.45
CA LEU A 31 28.48 -32.10 37.61
C LEU A 31 29.83 -31.63 37.07
N GLU A 32 30.93 -31.89 37.79
CA GLU A 32 32.29 -31.52 37.38
C GLU A 32 32.83 -32.44 36.27
N VAL A 33 32.44 -33.72 36.30
CA VAL A 33 32.75 -34.70 35.24
C VAL A 33 31.97 -34.38 33.95
N ASP A 34 30.68 -34.04 34.04
CA ASP A 34 29.86 -33.62 32.89
C ASP A 34 30.43 -32.32 32.26
N TYR A 35 31.02 -31.42 33.05
CA TYR A 35 31.60 -30.15 32.57
C TYR A 35 32.95 -30.33 31.84
N GLU A 36 33.80 -31.26 32.31
CA GLU A 36 35.06 -31.56 31.61
C GLU A 36 34.82 -32.42 30.35
N ASP A 37 33.77 -33.24 30.28
CA ASP A 37 33.38 -33.95 29.06
C ASP A 37 32.76 -33.01 27.99
N GLU A 38 31.98 -32.00 28.39
CA GLU A 38 31.50 -30.93 27.48
C GLU A 38 32.65 -30.04 26.97
N LYS A 39 33.65 -29.79 27.81
CA LYS A 39 34.84 -29.01 27.42
C LYS A 39 35.77 -29.80 26.50
N ASN A 40 35.94 -31.10 26.73
CA ASN A 40 36.72 -31.98 25.86
C ASN A 40 36.04 -32.25 24.51
N SER A 41 34.71 -32.18 24.45
CA SER A 41 33.94 -32.21 23.19
C SER A 41 33.96 -30.89 22.40
N MET A 42 34.37 -29.78 23.04
CA MET A 42 34.58 -28.48 22.37
C MET A 42 36.04 -28.17 21.99
N ILE A 43 37.00 -29.07 22.29
CA ILE A 43 38.44 -28.87 21.98
C ILE A 43 38.92 -29.78 20.82
N ALA A 44 38.03 -30.50 20.15
CA ALA A 44 38.34 -31.15 18.87
C ALA A 44 38.03 -30.21 17.70
N ILE A 45 38.77 -29.12 17.56
CA ILE A 45 38.91 -28.44 16.26
C ILE A 45 39.97 -29.25 15.49
N THR A 46 39.52 -30.24 14.72
CA THR A 46 40.35 -30.84 13.68
C THR A 46 40.41 -29.88 12.50
N GLU A 47 41.62 -29.55 12.05
CA GLU A 47 41.95 -28.68 10.90
C GLU A 47 41.49 -29.25 9.54
N SER A 48 40.31 -29.88 9.46
CA SER A 48 39.79 -30.53 8.24
C SER A 48 38.35 -30.17 7.88
N ASP A 49 37.71 -29.22 8.59
CA ASP A 49 36.30 -28.88 8.36
C ASP A 49 36.03 -27.97 7.15
N GLU A 50 37.07 -27.51 6.44
CA GLU A 50 36.89 -26.82 5.16
C GLU A 50 36.47 -27.78 4.03
N TYR A 51 36.81 -29.08 4.11
CA TYR A 51 36.51 -30.03 3.03
C TYR A 51 35.17 -30.75 3.16
N ILE A 52 34.65 -30.94 4.38
CA ILE A 52 33.39 -31.69 4.59
C ILE A 52 32.16 -30.83 4.27
N SER A 53 32.27 -29.50 4.34
CA SER A 53 31.17 -28.63 4.00
C SER A 53 30.90 -28.56 2.50
N GLU A 54 31.91 -28.63 1.63
CA GLU A 54 31.70 -28.57 0.18
C GLU A 54 31.06 -29.86 -0.36
N ASP A 55 31.55 -31.03 0.06
CA ASP A 55 31.06 -32.33 -0.41
C ASP A 55 29.57 -32.59 -0.05
N PHE A 56 29.10 -32.12 1.11
CA PHE A 56 27.68 -32.25 1.48
C PHE A 56 26.76 -31.38 0.62
N TYR A 57 27.24 -30.19 0.22
CA TYR A 57 26.48 -29.32 -0.67
C TYR A 57 26.56 -29.76 -2.14
N ASP A 58 27.67 -30.38 -2.56
CA ASP A 58 27.83 -30.98 -3.89
C ASP A 58 26.95 -32.24 -4.06
N GLU A 59 26.70 -33.01 -2.98
CA GLU A 59 25.76 -34.13 -3.01
C GLU A 59 24.28 -33.67 -2.99
N LEU A 60 23.99 -32.53 -2.35
CA LEU A 60 22.67 -31.87 -2.40
C LEU A 60 22.36 -31.31 -3.81
N ASP A 61 23.39 -30.86 -4.54
CA ASP A 61 23.30 -30.31 -5.89
C ASP A 61 22.73 -31.31 -6.91
N ASN A 62 23.01 -32.60 -6.74
CA ASN A 62 22.44 -33.66 -7.58
C ASN A 62 20.93 -33.91 -7.33
N ARG A 63 20.32 -33.23 -6.34
CA ARG A 63 18.91 -33.45 -5.93
C ARG A 63 18.07 -32.19 -5.78
N LEU A 64 18.49 -31.05 -6.34
CA LEU A 64 17.72 -29.80 -6.25
C LEU A 64 16.34 -29.91 -6.96
N ARG A 65 15.32 -30.30 -6.19
CA ARG A 65 13.91 -30.14 -6.54
C ARG A 65 13.48 -28.70 -6.21
N VAL A 66 12.46 -28.19 -6.91
CA VAL A 66 11.88 -26.85 -6.74
C VAL A 66 11.48 -26.53 -5.28
N GLU A 67 11.23 -27.56 -4.48
CA GLU A 67 10.92 -27.43 -3.04
C GLU A 67 12.14 -26.97 -2.22
N ASN A 68 13.35 -27.44 -2.56
CA ASN A 68 14.58 -27.08 -1.86
C ASN A 68 15.06 -25.66 -2.22
N SER A 69 14.73 -25.16 -3.42
CA SER A 69 15.10 -23.81 -3.84
C SER A 69 14.29 -22.73 -3.13
N MET A 70 13.07 -23.02 -2.67
CA MET A 70 12.29 -22.09 -1.84
C MET A 70 12.95 -21.88 -0.47
N ASP A 71 13.36 -22.96 0.19
CA ASP A 71 14.03 -22.88 1.49
C ASP A 71 15.36 -22.13 1.38
N MET A 72 16.06 -22.27 0.26
CA MET A 72 17.30 -21.54 -0.01
C MET A 72 17.10 -20.02 -0.15
N ILE A 73 15.95 -19.56 -0.65
CA ILE A 73 15.63 -18.14 -0.77
C ILE A 73 15.21 -17.54 0.56
N PHE A 74 14.37 -18.25 1.31
CA PHE A 74 13.79 -17.73 2.54
C PHE A 74 14.67 -17.94 3.77
N PHE A 75 15.44 -19.03 3.81
CA PHE A 75 16.15 -19.48 5.01
C PHE A 75 17.62 -19.85 4.78
N GLY A 76 18.05 -20.11 3.54
CA GLY A 76 19.45 -20.42 3.21
C GLY A 76 20.39 -19.21 3.35
N PRO A 77 21.72 -19.39 3.37
CA PRO A 77 22.66 -18.27 3.40
C PRO A 77 22.70 -17.50 2.06
N PRO A 78 23.22 -16.26 2.01
CA PRO A 78 23.43 -15.49 0.77
C PRO A 78 24.17 -16.26 -0.33
N ASN A 79 25.21 -17.01 0.04
CA ASN A 79 26.05 -17.74 -0.91
C ASN A 79 25.31 -18.85 -1.65
N SER A 80 24.37 -19.53 -0.99
CA SER A 80 23.56 -20.56 -1.65
C SER A 80 22.62 -19.97 -2.70
N PHE A 81 22.14 -18.72 -2.49
CA PHE A 81 21.31 -18.03 -3.47
C PHE A 81 22.08 -17.64 -4.73
N LEU A 82 23.37 -17.31 -4.61
CA LEU A 82 24.25 -17.00 -5.75
C LEU A 82 24.46 -18.20 -6.69
N ARG A 83 24.16 -19.42 -6.24
CA ARG A 83 24.25 -20.64 -7.06
C ARG A 83 23.06 -20.84 -7.99
N LEU A 84 21.97 -20.08 -7.79
CA LEU A 84 20.78 -20.19 -8.65
C LEU A 84 21.00 -19.50 -10.00
N ASP A 85 20.61 -20.19 -11.07
CA ASP A 85 20.56 -19.59 -12.39
C ASP A 85 19.38 -18.59 -12.52
N SER A 86 19.47 -17.71 -13.50
CA SER A 86 18.48 -16.66 -13.72
C SER A 86 17.08 -17.19 -14.01
N GLU A 87 16.93 -18.30 -14.73
CA GLU A 87 15.62 -18.86 -15.08
C GLU A 87 14.94 -19.47 -13.85
N THR A 88 15.70 -20.14 -12.98
CA THR A 88 15.20 -20.64 -11.69
C THR A 88 14.73 -19.49 -10.81
N ILE A 89 15.50 -18.41 -10.69
CA ILE A 89 15.11 -17.22 -9.90
C ILE A 89 13.82 -16.62 -10.46
N LEU A 90 13.74 -16.42 -11.78
CA LEU A 90 12.56 -15.85 -12.44
C LEU A 90 11.31 -16.70 -12.21
N HIS A 91 11.43 -18.02 -12.36
CA HIS A 91 10.34 -18.95 -12.11
C HIS A 91 9.85 -18.86 -10.67
N ILE A 92 10.76 -18.92 -9.69
CA ILE A 92 10.38 -18.84 -8.28
C ILE A 92 9.75 -17.48 -7.97
N PHE A 93 10.35 -16.39 -8.42
CA PHE A 93 9.81 -15.05 -8.20
C PHE A 93 8.41 -14.95 -8.80
N ALA A 94 8.19 -15.40 -10.04
CA ALA A 94 6.87 -15.38 -10.70
C ALA A 94 5.76 -16.05 -9.86
N HIS A 95 6.08 -17.17 -9.18
CA HIS A 95 5.12 -17.93 -8.38
C HIS A 95 5.07 -17.54 -6.89
N THR A 96 5.96 -16.65 -6.45
CA THR A 96 6.06 -16.24 -5.05
C THR A 96 5.34 -14.92 -4.79
N LYS A 97 4.65 -14.83 -3.65
CA LYS A 97 4.07 -13.57 -3.17
C LYS A 97 5.19 -12.58 -2.85
N LYS A 98 5.23 -11.46 -3.58
CA LYS A 98 6.32 -10.48 -3.51
C LYS A 98 6.61 -9.96 -2.10
N GLN A 99 5.59 -9.86 -1.23
CA GLN A 99 5.78 -9.40 0.15
C GLN A 99 6.59 -10.36 1.05
N LEU A 100 6.76 -11.63 0.64
CA LEU A 100 7.52 -12.62 1.40
C LEU A 100 9.00 -12.59 1.04
N ILE A 101 9.36 -12.05 -0.12
CA ILE A 101 10.74 -12.06 -0.61
C ILE A 101 11.52 -10.98 0.14
N PRO A 102 12.61 -11.34 0.86
CA PRO A 102 13.44 -10.36 1.55
C PRO A 102 14.09 -9.37 0.57
N ILE A 103 14.30 -8.13 1.02
CA ILE A 103 14.91 -7.07 0.21
C ILE A 103 16.29 -7.48 -0.31
N SER A 104 17.11 -8.10 0.54
CA SER A 104 18.44 -8.60 0.16
C SER A 104 18.37 -9.62 -0.98
N ARG A 105 17.37 -10.53 -0.97
CA ARG A 105 17.15 -11.51 -2.03
C ARG A 105 16.69 -10.87 -3.31
N ALA A 106 15.82 -9.88 -3.24
CA ALA A 106 15.39 -9.15 -4.42
C ALA A 106 16.56 -8.40 -5.09
N LEU A 107 17.48 -7.82 -4.30
CA LEU A 107 18.68 -7.17 -4.83
C LEU A 107 19.68 -8.17 -5.44
N LEU A 108 19.95 -9.29 -4.76
CA LEU A 108 20.81 -10.35 -5.31
C LEU A 108 20.22 -10.96 -6.58
N ALA A 109 18.90 -11.23 -6.59
CA ALA A 109 18.19 -11.70 -7.76
C ALA A 109 18.35 -10.74 -8.94
N TRP A 110 18.23 -9.45 -8.65
CA TRP A 110 18.35 -8.41 -9.67
C TRP A 110 19.75 -8.42 -10.27
N ASP A 111 20.79 -8.43 -9.43
CA ASP A 111 22.18 -8.48 -9.85
C ASP A 111 22.47 -9.71 -10.74
N ILE A 112 22.06 -10.91 -10.31
CA ILE A 112 22.22 -12.17 -11.07
C ILE A 112 21.51 -12.10 -12.42
N ILE A 113 20.26 -11.61 -12.44
CA ILE A 113 19.47 -11.53 -13.69
C ILE A 113 20.03 -10.50 -14.65
N THR A 114 20.58 -9.41 -14.12
CA THR A 114 21.28 -8.42 -14.94
C THR A 114 22.68 -8.88 -15.34
N ASP A 115 23.25 -9.90 -14.69
CA ASP A 115 24.64 -10.35 -14.85
C ASP A 115 25.64 -9.18 -14.72
N GLY A 116 25.36 -8.26 -13.79
CA GLY A 116 26.07 -6.99 -13.63
C GLY A 116 26.01 -6.03 -14.83
N LYS A 117 25.19 -6.33 -15.84
CA LYS A 117 24.98 -5.51 -17.06
C LYS A 117 23.77 -4.60 -16.91
N THR A 118 23.56 -3.74 -17.92
CA THR A 118 22.42 -2.82 -17.94
C THR A 118 21.09 -3.54 -18.14
N THR A 119 20.01 -3.00 -17.59
CA THR A 119 18.61 -3.44 -17.82
C THR A 119 18.12 -3.36 -19.27
N ALA A 120 18.94 -2.85 -20.18
CA ALA A 120 18.64 -2.72 -21.59
C ALA A 120 18.37 -4.07 -22.29
N PHE A 121 18.83 -5.18 -21.73
CA PHE A 121 18.63 -6.53 -22.28
C PHE A 121 17.42 -7.27 -21.70
N LEU A 122 16.83 -6.75 -20.62
CA LEU A 122 15.70 -7.37 -19.97
C LEU A 122 14.42 -7.18 -20.79
N GLN A 123 13.59 -8.21 -20.82
CA GLN A 123 12.29 -8.23 -21.50
C GLN A 123 11.16 -8.09 -20.48
N GLY A 124 9.91 -8.11 -20.96
CA GLY A 124 8.73 -7.98 -20.10
C GLY A 124 8.60 -9.08 -19.05
N ARG A 125 9.18 -10.27 -19.28
CA ARG A 125 9.09 -11.43 -18.37
C ARG A 125 9.86 -11.19 -17.06
N GLU A 126 11.03 -10.55 -17.14
CA GLU A 126 11.86 -10.26 -15.96
C GLU A 126 11.17 -9.23 -15.07
N TYR A 127 10.65 -8.14 -15.66
CA TYR A 127 9.88 -7.16 -14.89
C TYR A 127 8.61 -7.76 -14.29
N LEU A 128 7.94 -8.68 -14.98
CA LEU A 128 6.79 -9.43 -14.47
C LEU A 128 7.15 -10.26 -13.24
N ALA A 129 8.28 -10.95 -13.27
CA ALA A 129 8.77 -11.72 -12.12
C ALA A 129 9.04 -10.82 -10.91
N PHE A 130 9.57 -9.61 -11.09
CA PHE A 130 9.81 -8.68 -9.98
C PHE A 130 8.53 -8.01 -9.47
N GLY A 131 7.68 -7.48 -10.35
CA GLY A 131 6.45 -6.80 -9.96
C GLY A 131 6.67 -5.68 -8.94
N SER A 132 6.10 -5.79 -7.74
CA SER A 132 6.27 -4.76 -6.69
C SER A 132 7.68 -4.72 -6.08
N LEU A 133 8.51 -5.73 -6.32
CA LEU A 133 9.92 -5.74 -5.89
C LEU A 133 10.76 -4.69 -6.62
N LEU A 134 10.29 -4.17 -7.76
CA LEU A 134 10.94 -3.05 -8.45
C LEU A 134 11.07 -1.77 -7.57
N ASN A 135 10.40 -1.71 -6.42
CA ASN A 135 10.65 -0.66 -5.43
C ASN A 135 12.05 -0.69 -4.84
N VAL A 136 12.67 -1.87 -4.70
CA VAL A 136 14.00 -2.02 -4.08
C VAL A 136 15.13 -1.93 -5.09
N VAL A 137 14.84 -2.23 -6.36
CA VAL A 137 15.79 -2.14 -7.48
C VAL A 137 16.34 -0.71 -7.60
N PRO A 138 17.63 -0.48 -7.89
CA PRO A 138 18.20 0.85 -8.08
C PRO A 138 17.47 1.70 -9.14
N GLU A 139 17.41 3.03 -8.95
CA GLU A 139 16.73 3.91 -9.93
C GLU A 139 17.52 4.05 -11.22
N GLU A 140 18.84 3.99 -11.10
CA GLU A 140 19.82 4.05 -12.16
C GLU A 140 19.56 2.92 -13.16
N ASP A 141 19.34 1.71 -12.66
CA ASP A 141 19.02 0.54 -13.47
C ASP A 141 17.67 0.70 -14.17
N LEU A 142 16.64 1.17 -13.45
CA LEU A 142 15.32 1.38 -14.03
C LEU A 142 15.31 2.49 -15.10
N TYR A 143 16.26 3.41 -15.08
CA TYR A 143 16.40 4.43 -16.12
C TYR A 143 16.86 3.86 -17.48
N TYR A 144 17.53 2.70 -17.47
CA TYR A 144 18.03 2.04 -18.68
C TYR A 144 17.09 0.97 -19.25
N VAL A 145 15.90 0.79 -18.67
CA VAL A 145 14.85 -0.13 -19.14
C VAL A 145 14.59 0.06 -20.63
N ASN A 146 14.61 -1.04 -21.38
CA ASN A 146 14.44 -1.02 -22.84
C ASN A 146 12.97 -0.91 -23.26
N PHE A 147 12.47 0.32 -23.32
CA PHE A 147 11.12 0.58 -23.83
C PHE A 147 10.96 0.37 -25.35
N GLY A 148 12.06 0.15 -26.09
CA GLY A 148 11.99 -0.27 -27.49
C GLY A 148 11.46 -1.70 -27.66
N ASP A 149 11.56 -2.53 -26.62
CA ASP A 149 10.93 -3.86 -26.60
C ASP A 149 9.42 -3.76 -26.32
N PRO A 150 8.54 -4.25 -27.22
CA PRO A 150 7.10 -4.14 -27.05
C PRO A 150 6.55 -4.86 -25.81
N SER A 151 7.21 -5.93 -25.35
CA SER A 151 6.77 -6.67 -24.16
C SER A 151 7.00 -5.87 -22.88
N VAL A 152 8.11 -5.13 -22.81
CA VAL A 152 8.45 -4.22 -21.70
C VAL A 152 7.45 -3.08 -21.63
N PHE A 153 7.24 -2.37 -22.74
CA PHE A 153 6.29 -1.26 -22.78
C PHE A 153 4.86 -1.71 -22.42
N LYS A 154 4.41 -2.84 -23.00
CA LYS A 154 3.09 -3.42 -22.71
C LYS A 154 2.94 -3.84 -21.24
N TYR A 155 4.00 -4.33 -20.62
CA TYR A 155 3.98 -4.70 -19.21
C TYR A 155 3.72 -3.48 -18.33
N PHE A 156 4.52 -2.41 -18.47
CA PHE A 156 4.39 -1.21 -17.64
C PHE A 156 3.13 -0.39 -17.92
N SER A 157 2.63 -0.39 -19.16
CA SER A 157 1.41 0.37 -19.49
C SER A 157 0.12 -0.31 -18.99
N LYS A 158 0.08 -1.64 -18.96
CA LYS A 158 -1.14 -2.40 -18.64
C LYS A 158 -1.27 -2.80 -17.18
N ASN A 159 -0.17 -2.94 -16.44
CA ASN A 159 -0.22 -3.46 -15.08
C ASN A 159 -0.13 -2.35 -14.03
N ASP A 160 -1.02 -2.40 -13.02
CA ASP A 160 -0.89 -1.56 -11.83
C ASP A 160 0.20 -2.13 -10.91
N LEU A 161 1.45 -1.77 -11.22
CA LEU A 161 2.59 -2.13 -10.38
C LEU A 161 2.46 -1.35 -9.09
N LYS A 162 2.35 -2.05 -7.95
CA LYS A 162 2.33 -1.45 -6.60
C LYS A 162 3.70 -0.88 -6.21
N ILE A 163 4.22 0.00 -7.06
CA ILE A 163 5.50 0.69 -6.93
C ILE A 163 5.29 2.16 -6.60
N SER A 164 6.31 2.79 -6.04
CA SER A 164 6.27 4.19 -5.63
C SER A 164 6.13 5.11 -6.85
N SER A 165 5.51 6.27 -6.64
CA SER A 165 5.36 7.28 -7.71
C SER A 165 6.71 7.75 -8.25
N ARG A 166 7.76 7.74 -7.42
CA ARG A 166 9.14 8.08 -7.83
C ARG A 166 9.65 7.08 -8.87
N LYS A 167 9.48 5.77 -8.64
CA LYS A 167 9.88 4.71 -9.59
C LYS A 167 9.12 4.81 -10.91
N ILE A 168 7.82 5.12 -10.89
CA ILE A 168 7.04 5.35 -12.11
C ILE A 168 7.59 6.58 -12.87
N GLY A 169 7.98 7.64 -12.16
CA GLY A 169 8.64 8.80 -12.77
C GLY A 169 9.94 8.47 -13.48
N VAL A 170 10.78 7.60 -12.89
CA VAL A 170 12.01 7.09 -13.52
C VAL A 170 11.70 6.29 -14.78
N LEU A 171 10.71 5.39 -14.73
CA LEU A 171 10.27 4.62 -15.89
C LEU A 171 9.75 5.52 -17.03
N VAL A 172 9.04 6.60 -16.70
CA VAL A 172 8.61 7.59 -17.68
C VAL A 172 9.80 8.37 -18.28
N ALA A 173 10.81 8.68 -17.48
CA ALA A 173 12.04 9.30 -17.99
C ALA A 173 12.78 8.35 -18.96
N ALA A 174 12.85 7.06 -18.63
CA ALA A 174 13.36 6.03 -19.53
C ALA A 174 12.53 5.91 -20.82
N TYR A 175 11.20 5.91 -20.73
CA TYR A 175 10.31 5.93 -21.91
C TYR A 175 10.60 7.13 -22.82
N ARG A 176 10.78 8.33 -22.25
CA ARG A 176 11.12 9.55 -23.01
C ARG A 176 12.49 9.48 -23.66
N ARG A 177 13.44 8.73 -23.10
CA ARG A 177 14.75 8.47 -23.73
C ARG A 177 14.60 7.71 -25.04
N TYR A 178 13.64 6.78 -25.14
CA TYR A 178 13.37 6.00 -26.35
C TYR A 178 12.49 6.73 -27.37
N TYR A 179 11.37 7.29 -26.92
CA TYR A 179 10.33 7.84 -27.81
C TYR A 179 10.33 9.37 -27.91
N GLY A 180 11.21 10.04 -27.16
CA GLY A 180 11.32 11.49 -27.15
C GLY A 180 10.23 12.20 -26.34
N ASN A 181 10.12 13.51 -26.55
CA ASN A 181 9.30 14.41 -25.73
C ASN A 181 7.93 14.74 -26.32
N MET A 182 7.53 14.09 -27.41
CA MET A 182 6.36 14.46 -28.22
C MET A 182 5.12 13.60 -27.98
N TRP A 183 5.16 12.75 -26.95
CA TRP A 183 4.10 11.81 -26.58
C TRP A 183 2.71 12.45 -26.37
N TYR A 184 2.67 13.73 -25.97
CA TYR A 184 1.42 14.45 -25.64
C TYR A 184 0.64 14.97 -26.85
N ARG A 185 1.20 14.88 -28.07
CA ARG A 185 0.59 15.44 -29.29
C ARG A 185 -0.50 14.57 -29.90
N ASN A 186 -0.51 13.28 -29.61
CA ASN A 186 -1.41 12.30 -30.23
C ASN A 186 -2.14 11.52 -29.13
N GLY A 187 -3.47 11.53 -29.15
CA GLY A 187 -4.28 10.78 -28.18
C GLY A 187 -3.99 9.28 -28.19
N SER A 188 -3.64 8.69 -29.33
CA SER A 188 -3.26 7.27 -29.43
C SER A 188 -2.03 6.95 -28.57
N HIS A 189 -0.98 7.77 -28.67
CA HIS A 189 0.23 7.58 -27.86
C HIS A 189 -0.07 7.73 -26.36
N ILE A 190 -0.92 8.69 -25.99
CA ILE A 190 -1.31 8.88 -24.59
C ILE A 190 -2.13 7.67 -24.08
N ASN A 191 -3.03 7.13 -24.91
CA ASN A 191 -3.82 5.95 -24.58
C ASN A 191 -2.93 4.73 -24.33
N GLU A 192 -1.87 4.57 -25.11
CA GLU A 192 -0.91 3.47 -24.97
C GLU A 192 -0.08 3.54 -23.69
N LEU A 193 0.14 4.73 -23.11
CA LEU A 193 0.89 4.88 -21.85
C LEU A 193 0.20 4.19 -20.66
N GLY A 194 -1.14 4.10 -20.66
CA GLY A 194 -1.90 3.46 -19.60
C GLY A 194 -1.51 3.94 -18.19
N TYR A 195 -1.05 3.02 -17.33
CA TYR A 195 -0.64 3.34 -15.96
C TYR A 195 0.58 4.28 -15.88
N MET A 196 1.42 4.32 -16.92
CA MET A 196 2.60 5.20 -16.95
C MET A 196 2.25 6.68 -17.11
N LEU A 197 1.02 7.02 -17.53
CA LEU A 197 0.60 8.42 -17.67
C LEU A 197 0.79 9.21 -16.37
N CYS A 198 0.53 8.58 -15.23
CA CYS A 198 0.69 9.20 -13.91
C CYS A 198 2.15 9.30 -13.43
N GLY A 199 3.13 8.85 -14.22
CA GLY A 199 4.56 9.10 -13.98
C GLY A 199 5.04 10.45 -14.54
N PHE A 200 4.32 11.04 -15.48
CA PHE A 200 4.68 12.35 -16.03
C PHE A 200 4.39 13.47 -15.04
N PRO A 201 5.30 14.42 -14.83
CA PRO A 201 5.06 15.53 -13.92
C PRO A 201 3.90 16.41 -14.42
N ASP A 202 3.28 17.15 -13.50
CA ASP A 202 2.09 17.94 -13.79
C ASP A 202 2.32 19.02 -14.86
N PHE A 203 3.52 19.61 -14.93
CA PHE A 203 3.87 20.56 -15.99
C PHE A 203 3.98 19.91 -17.38
N ASP A 204 4.33 18.63 -17.46
CA ASP A 204 4.37 17.88 -18.72
C ASP A 204 2.97 17.44 -19.14
N LEU A 205 2.13 16.99 -18.18
CA LEU A 205 0.72 16.70 -18.43
C LEU A 205 -0.05 17.93 -18.94
N ALA A 206 0.33 19.14 -18.47
CA ALA A 206 -0.27 20.40 -18.92
C ALA A 206 -0.08 20.69 -20.42
N LYS A 207 0.82 19.98 -21.11
CA LYS A 207 1.07 20.14 -22.56
C LYS A 207 0.02 19.43 -23.42
N ILE A 208 -0.76 18.52 -22.85
CA ILE A 208 -1.85 17.84 -23.56
C ILE A 208 -2.90 18.91 -23.92
N SER A 209 -3.18 19.06 -25.21
CA SER A 209 -4.19 20.01 -25.66
C SER A 209 -5.60 19.55 -25.26
N PRO A 210 -6.55 20.45 -25.03
CA PRO A 210 -7.95 20.09 -24.76
C PRO A 210 -8.57 19.18 -25.84
N ILE A 211 -8.22 19.42 -27.11
CA ILE A 211 -8.71 18.63 -28.24
C ILE A 211 -8.17 17.20 -28.17
N THR A 212 -6.84 17.05 -27.99
CA THR A 212 -6.18 15.75 -27.82
C THR A 212 -6.71 15.02 -26.58
N PHE A 213 -7.04 15.74 -25.51
CA PHE A 213 -7.58 15.15 -24.29
C PHE A 213 -8.91 14.43 -24.51
N LYS A 214 -9.75 14.88 -25.46
CA LYS A 214 -11.02 14.21 -25.78
C LYS A 214 -10.81 12.83 -26.39
N GLU A 215 -9.69 12.63 -27.08
CA GLU A 215 -9.32 11.35 -27.72
C GLU A 215 -8.94 10.27 -26.68
N LEU A 216 -8.75 10.64 -25.40
CA LEU A 216 -8.33 9.72 -24.35
C LEU A 216 -9.45 8.75 -23.94
N THR A 217 -9.21 7.47 -24.13
CA THR A 217 -10.14 6.37 -23.84
C THR A 217 -10.52 6.27 -22.37
N VAL A 218 -11.66 5.61 -22.11
CA VAL A 218 -12.12 5.30 -20.75
C VAL A 218 -11.08 4.46 -19.99
N ASP A 219 -10.34 3.59 -20.69
CA ASP A 219 -9.31 2.74 -20.08
C ASP A 219 -8.17 3.57 -19.46
N VAL A 220 -7.56 4.51 -20.20
CA VAL A 220 -6.48 5.34 -19.66
C VAL A 220 -6.99 6.28 -18.56
N LEU A 221 -8.20 6.84 -18.73
CA LEU A 221 -8.81 7.73 -17.73
C LEU A 221 -9.16 7.00 -16.42
N GLY A 222 -9.51 5.70 -16.50
CA GLY A 222 -9.74 4.85 -15.33
C GLY A 222 -8.48 4.58 -14.50
N LYS A 223 -7.29 4.70 -15.10
CA LYS A 223 -5.98 4.48 -14.47
C LYS A 223 -5.44 5.71 -13.73
N LEU A 224 -6.12 6.86 -13.84
CA LEU A 224 -5.71 8.12 -13.19
C LEU A 224 -5.75 8.09 -11.66
N HIS A 225 -6.26 7.02 -11.03
CA HIS A 225 -6.23 6.87 -9.58
C HIS A 225 -4.80 6.77 -9.01
N ARG A 226 -3.79 6.49 -9.84
CA ARG A 226 -2.35 6.51 -9.45
C ARG A 226 -1.74 7.90 -9.50
N CYS A 227 -2.42 8.87 -10.10
CA CYS A 227 -1.92 10.24 -10.21
C CYS A 227 -1.98 10.94 -8.85
N SER A 228 -0.97 11.77 -8.60
CA SER A 228 -0.95 12.69 -7.47
C SER A 228 -2.04 13.75 -7.60
N VAL A 229 -2.39 14.38 -6.48
CA VAL A 229 -3.39 15.45 -6.43
C VAL A 229 -3.09 16.59 -7.41
N LYS A 230 -1.81 16.94 -7.61
CA LYS A 230 -1.41 17.99 -8.57
C LYS A 230 -1.67 17.55 -10.01
N GLN A 231 -1.24 16.35 -10.38
CA GLN A 231 -1.47 15.78 -11.72
C GLN A 231 -2.96 15.66 -12.03
N THR A 232 -3.77 15.14 -11.11
CA THR A 232 -5.22 15.02 -11.29
C THR A 232 -5.88 16.40 -11.48
N LYS A 233 -5.44 17.43 -10.73
CA LYS A 233 -5.93 18.81 -10.91
C LYS A 233 -5.55 19.39 -12.27
N THR A 234 -4.34 19.11 -12.76
CA THR A 234 -3.92 19.55 -14.10
C THR A 234 -4.79 18.91 -15.18
N LEU A 235 -5.00 17.60 -15.11
CA LEU A 235 -5.87 16.88 -16.05
C LEU A 235 -7.33 17.36 -15.96
N TYR A 236 -7.82 17.63 -14.76
CA TYR A 236 -9.13 18.23 -14.55
C TYR A 236 -9.25 19.59 -15.24
N ARG A 237 -8.25 20.48 -15.12
CA ARG A 237 -8.25 21.79 -15.78
C ARG A 237 -8.32 21.66 -17.31
N ILE A 238 -7.66 20.66 -17.88
CA ILE A 238 -7.74 20.38 -19.32
C ILE A 238 -9.13 19.88 -19.67
N ALA A 239 -9.69 18.95 -18.88
CA ALA A 239 -11.03 18.40 -19.10
C ALA A 239 -12.13 19.48 -19.07
N THR A 240 -12.03 20.46 -18.16
CA THR A 240 -13.00 21.55 -18.03
C THR A 240 -12.84 22.65 -19.07
N HIS A 241 -11.82 22.59 -19.92
CA HIS A 241 -11.65 23.57 -20.99
C HIS A 241 -12.83 23.49 -21.99
N PRO A 242 -13.33 24.63 -22.54
CA PRO A 242 -14.44 24.62 -23.50
C PRO A 242 -14.21 23.71 -24.72
N ASP A 243 -12.98 23.66 -25.23
CA ASP A 243 -12.60 22.79 -26.35
C ASP A 243 -12.49 21.29 -25.99
N ALA A 244 -12.57 20.95 -24.70
CA ALA A 244 -12.61 19.58 -24.19
C ALA A 244 -14.05 19.15 -23.87
N TYR A 245 -14.39 19.06 -22.58
CA TYR A 245 -15.73 18.70 -22.08
C TYR A 245 -16.47 19.89 -21.47
N GLY A 246 -15.80 21.03 -21.28
CA GLY A 246 -16.39 22.23 -20.67
C GLY A 246 -16.73 22.04 -19.19
N GLU A 247 -17.54 22.96 -18.67
CA GLU A 247 -17.87 23.04 -17.25
C GLU A 247 -18.61 21.80 -16.71
N PRO A 248 -18.35 21.37 -15.46
CA PRO A 248 -18.89 20.12 -14.92
C PRO A 248 -20.42 19.98 -14.94
N TYR A 249 -21.16 21.07 -14.81
CA TYR A 249 -22.63 21.06 -14.84
C TYR A 249 -23.21 20.65 -16.21
N LYS A 250 -22.40 20.69 -17.27
CA LYS A 250 -22.78 20.26 -18.63
C LYS A 250 -22.48 18.77 -18.88
N TRP A 251 -21.72 18.11 -18.01
CA TRP A 251 -21.33 16.72 -18.21
C TRP A 251 -22.54 15.79 -18.08
N SER A 252 -22.80 15.01 -19.12
CA SER A 252 -23.83 13.96 -19.07
C SER A 252 -23.32 12.75 -18.29
N SER A 253 -24.19 11.74 -18.12
CA SER A 253 -23.80 10.46 -17.53
C SER A 253 -22.61 9.81 -18.25
N HIS A 254 -22.50 9.99 -19.57
CA HIS A 254 -21.41 9.45 -20.36
C HIS A 254 -20.07 10.14 -20.04
N GLU A 255 -20.02 11.46 -20.04
CA GLU A 255 -18.80 12.20 -19.68
C GLU A 255 -18.41 11.95 -18.22
N LEU A 256 -19.39 11.91 -17.31
CA LEU A 256 -19.13 11.67 -15.90
C LEU A 256 -18.52 10.28 -15.66
N GLY A 257 -19.07 9.26 -16.33
CA GLY A 257 -18.56 7.88 -16.27
C GLY A 257 -17.16 7.76 -16.87
N ARG A 258 -16.86 8.50 -17.94
CA ARG A 258 -15.55 8.53 -18.59
C ARG A 258 -14.49 9.26 -17.74
N LEU A 259 -14.83 10.42 -17.20
CA LEU A 259 -13.89 11.26 -16.44
C LEU A 259 -13.71 10.81 -14.99
N ASN A 260 -14.67 10.08 -14.43
CA ASN A 260 -14.73 9.39 -13.13
C ASN A 260 -13.68 9.85 -12.08
N ALA A 261 -12.41 9.47 -12.23
CA ALA A 261 -11.32 9.89 -11.34
C ALA A 261 -11.19 11.40 -11.16
N LEU A 262 -11.45 12.19 -12.20
CA LEU A 262 -11.40 13.66 -12.20
C LEU A 262 -12.59 14.30 -11.47
N PHE A 263 -13.68 13.56 -11.23
CA PHE A 263 -14.84 14.06 -10.50
C PHE A 263 -14.47 14.53 -9.08
N ILE A 264 -13.44 13.93 -8.47
CA ILE A 264 -12.95 14.34 -7.13
C ILE A 264 -12.43 15.77 -7.11
N CYS A 265 -12.08 16.34 -8.28
CA CYS A 265 -11.55 17.69 -8.41
C CYS A 265 -12.64 18.76 -8.49
N ILE A 266 -13.89 18.42 -8.82
CA ILE A 266 -15.00 19.38 -8.93
C ILE A 266 -15.13 20.22 -7.65
N PRO A 267 -15.16 21.56 -7.74
CA PRO A 267 -15.36 22.43 -6.59
C PRO A 267 -16.62 22.07 -5.81
N ARG A 268 -16.56 22.19 -4.48
CA ARG A 268 -17.67 21.75 -3.61
C ARG A 268 -19.00 22.42 -3.97
N GLN A 269 -18.95 23.71 -4.35
CA GLN A 269 -20.12 24.51 -4.69
C GLN A 269 -20.80 24.08 -6.00
N GLU A 270 -20.08 23.40 -6.89
CA GLU A 270 -20.58 22.99 -8.20
C GLU A 270 -21.21 21.60 -8.17
N ILE A 271 -20.99 20.81 -7.10
CA ILE A 271 -21.51 19.44 -6.98
C ILE A 271 -23.04 19.41 -7.07
N SER A 272 -23.72 20.36 -6.44
CA SER A 272 -25.18 20.44 -6.48
C SER A 272 -25.74 20.84 -7.85
N ALA A 273 -24.91 21.41 -8.73
CA ALA A 273 -25.30 21.83 -10.08
C ALA A 273 -25.14 20.71 -11.12
N ILE A 274 -24.51 19.59 -10.78
CA ILE A 274 -24.38 18.45 -11.69
C ILE A 274 -25.76 17.83 -11.97
N GLN A 275 -26.01 17.54 -13.25
CA GLN A 275 -27.25 16.97 -13.74
C GLN A 275 -27.65 15.70 -12.98
N LEU A 276 -28.94 15.57 -12.70
CA LEU A 276 -29.47 14.48 -11.90
C LEU A 276 -29.25 13.12 -12.60
N GLU A 277 -29.44 13.09 -13.91
CA GLU A 277 -29.28 11.91 -14.78
C GLU A 277 -27.86 11.36 -14.73
N ALA A 278 -26.87 12.26 -14.63
CA ALA A 278 -25.45 11.92 -14.58
C ALA A 278 -25.04 11.21 -13.28
N MET A 279 -25.80 11.38 -12.19
CA MET A 279 -25.50 10.76 -10.88
C MET A 279 -25.41 9.23 -10.92
N THR A 280 -26.05 8.61 -11.90
CA THR A 280 -26.00 7.16 -12.13
C THR A 280 -24.60 6.65 -12.47
N ALA A 281 -23.77 7.49 -13.09
CA ALA A 281 -22.40 7.14 -13.50
C ALA A 281 -21.37 7.29 -12.39
N ILE A 282 -21.72 7.89 -11.24
CA ILE A 282 -20.78 8.05 -10.13
C ILE A 282 -20.47 6.69 -9.50
N THR A 283 -19.20 6.31 -9.56
CA THR A 283 -18.74 5.02 -9.06
C THR A 283 -18.48 5.02 -7.55
N PRO A 284 -18.54 3.85 -6.89
CA PRO A 284 -18.15 3.68 -5.51
C PRO A 284 -16.74 4.18 -5.17
N SER A 285 -15.77 4.04 -6.08
CA SER A 285 -14.37 4.44 -5.86
C SER A 285 -14.23 5.95 -5.74
N VAL A 286 -14.94 6.72 -6.57
CA VAL A 286 -14.97 8.19 -6.48
C VAL A 286 -15.49 8.65 -5.13
N ILE A 287 -16.61 8.08 -4.67
CA ILE A 287 -17.15 8.43 -3.36
C ILE A 287 -16.22 8.01 -2.23
N LYS A 288 -15.39 6.98 -2.37
CA LYS A 288 -14.36 6.63 -1.36
C LYS A 288 -13.20 7.62 -1.33
N LEU A 289 -12.73 8.07 -2.50
CA LEU A 289 -11.57 8.95 -2.63
C LEU A 289 -11.90 10.43 -2.39
N MET A 290 -13.16 10.83 -2.59
CA MET A 290 -13.59 12.21 -2.43
C MET A 290 -13.37 12.73 -1.00
N ASN A 291 -13.02 14.02 -0.86
CA ASN A 291 -12.92 14.65 0.44
C ASN A 291 -14.28 14.64 1.16
N GLN A 292 -14.28 14.28 2.44
CA GLN A 292 -15.50 14.19 3.25
C GLN A 292 -16.35 15.47 3.25
N LYS A 293 -15.73 16.66 3.21
CA LYS A 293 -16.44 17.96 3.19
C LYS A 293 -17.20 18.20 1.89
N LYS A 294 -16.84 17.53 0.79
CA LYS A 294 -17.55 17.65 -0.50
C LYS A 294 -18.84 16.82 -0.53
N LEU A 295 -18.91 15.75 0.27
CA LEU A 295 -20.07 14.85 0.28
C LEU A 295 -21.37 15.53 0.75
N GLU A 296 -21.25 16.64 1.50
CA GLU A 296 -22.38 17.44 1.98
C GLU A 296 -23.09 18.23 0.88
N TYR A 297 -22.44 18.43 -0.27
CA TYR A 297 -22.97 19.25 -1.36
C TYR A 297 -23.82 18.46 -2.34
N PHE A 298 -23.95 17.14 -2.16
CA PHE A 298 -24.91 16.36 -2.92
C PHE A 298 -26.34 16.64 -2.44
N THR A 299 -27.24 16.93 -3.38
CA THR A 299 -28.65 17.11 -3.05
C THR A 299 -29.32 15.78 -2.74
N LYS A 300 -30.44 15.81 -1.99
CA LYS A 300 -31.23 14.59 -1.70
C LYS A 300 -31.63 13.86 -2.98
N GLN A 301 -32.04 14.60 -4.01
CA GLN A 301 -32.42 14.04 -5.31
C GLN A 301 -31.22 13.35 -5.98
N GLN A 302 -30.05 14.00 -5.99
CA GLN A 302 -28.83 13.41 -6.54
C GLN A 302 -28.45 12.09 -5.84
N ILE A 303 -28.49 12.06 -4.51
CA ILE A 303 -28.20 10.86 -3.72
C ILE A 303 -29.17 9.71 -4.03
N LEU A 304 -30.45 10.01 -4.22
CA LEU A 304 -31.46 9.00 -4.57
C LEU A 304 -31.23 8.39 -5.96
N ARG A 305 -30.66 9.16 -6.89
CA ARG A 305 -30.41 8.75 -8.27
C ARG A 305 -29.14 7.92 -8.46
N MET A 306 -28.20 7.98 -7.51
CA MET A 306 -27.01 7.14 -7.51
C MET A 306 -27.35 5.64 -7.43
N THR A 307 -26.42 4.80 -7.88
CA THR A 307 -26.56 3.34 -7.71
C THR A 307 -26.67 2.97 -6.21
N PRO A 308 -27.39 1.89 -5.84
CA PRO A 308 -27.55 1.50 -4.45
C PRO A 308 -26.22 1.33 -3.68
N LYS A 309 -25.19 0.81 -4.36
CA LYS A 309 -23.85 0.62 -3.80
C LYS A 309 -23.14 1.96 -3.54
N THR A 310 -23.17 2.88 -4.51
CA THR A 310 -22.57 4.22 -4.36
C THR A 310 -23.27 5.01 -3.25
N ARG A 311 -24.61 5.00 -3.25
CA ARG A 311 -25.45 5.66 -2.23
C ARG A 311 -25.14 5.17 -0.82
N ARG A 312 -25.04 3.84 -0.63
CA ARG A 312 -24.70 3.25 0.68
C ARG A 312 -23.36 3.76 1.20
N ILE A 313 -22.33 3.81 0.35
CA ILE A 313 -21.00 4.28 0.75
C ILE A 313 -21.06 5.77 1.12
N LEU A 314 -21.76 6.59 0.35
CA LEU A 314 -21.92 8.02 0.65
C LEU A 314 -22.56 8.22 2.03
N ILE A 315 -23.68 7.53 2.30
CA ILE A 315 -24.41 7.64 3.58
C ILE A 315 -23.53 7.19 4.74
N LEU A 316 -22.85 6.05 4.63
CA LEU A 316 -21.96 5.56 5.69
C LEU A 316 -20.83 6.56 5.99
N ARG A 317 -20.21 7.12 4.96
CA ARG A 317 -19.18 8.15 5.14
C ARG A 317 -19.75 9.39 5.84
N MET A 318 -20.94 9.84 5.45
CA MET A 318 -21.61 10.98 6.08
C MET A 318 -21.96 10.73 7.56
N GLN A 319 -22.40 9.53 7.91
CA GLN A 319 -22.69 9.14 9.30
C GLN A 319 -21.42 9.09 10.16
N LEU A 320 -20.33 8.52 9.65
CA LEU A 320 -19.04 8.45 10.36
C LEU A 320 -18.47 9.84 10.68
N LYS A 321 -18.68 10.83 9.80
CA LYS A 321 -18.30 12.22 10.09
C LYS A 321 -19.03 12.74 11.33
N ASN A 322 -20.34 12.48 11.42
CA ASN A 322 -21.18 12.96 12.52
C ASN A 322 -20.87 12.25 13.85
N SER A 323 -20.46 10.98 13.82
CA SER A 323 -20.04 10.25 15.03
C SER A 323 -18.66 10.68 15.55
N LEU A 324 -17.76 11.10 14.67
CA LEU A 324 -16.46 11.67 15.06
C LEU A 324 -16.59 13.13 15.54
N ASP A 325 -17.61 13.86 15.10
CA ASP A 325 -17.95 15.21 15.56
C ASP A 325 -18.81 15.20 16.86
N THR A 326 -18.64 14.17 17.70
CA THR A 326 -19.27 14.04 19.03
C THR A 326 -18.73 15.03 20.06
N SER A 327 -17.72 15.84 19.71
CA SER A 327 -17.25 17.00 20.48
C SER A 327 -18.36 18.06 20.73
N LYS A 328 -19.45 18.03 19.94
CA LYS A 328 -20.65 18.86 20.17
C LYS A 328 -21.65 18.24 21.14
N ILE A 329 -21.58 16.93 21.40
CA ILE A 329 -22.42 16.25 22.40
C ILE A 329 -21.87 16.50 23.82
N THR A 330 -20.55 16.60 23.98
CA THR A 330 -19.92 16.97 25.26
C THR A 330 -20.15 18.43 25.64
N LYS A 331 -20.38 19.34 24.69
CA LYS A 331 -20.71 20.76 24.99
C LYS A 331 -22.16 21.01 25.41
N LYS A 332 -23.09 20.06 25.18
CA LYS A 332 -24.50 20.19 25.60
C LYS A 332 -24.80 19.57 26.97
N SER A 333 -23.82 18.89 27.58
CA SER A 333 -23.92 18.27 28.91
C SER A 333 -23.42 19.17 30.05
N CYS A 334 -22.85 20.34 29.76
CA CYS A 334 -22.43 21.30 30.78
C CYS A 334 -23.50 22.38 31.00
N GLY A 335 -24.68 21.93 31.40
CA GLY A 335 -25.79 22.78 31.80
C GLY A 335 -26.63 22.01 32.80
N VAL A 336 -26.65 22.50 34.04
CA VAL A 336 -27.30 21.96 35.25
C VAL A 336 -26.43 21.01 36.07
N LEU A 337 -25.66 21.58 37.01
CA LEU A 337 -25.73 21.23 38.43
C LEU A 337 -24.97 22.29 39.28
N ASN A 338 -25.55 23.48 39.40
CA ASN A 338 -25.21 24.42 40.48
C ASN A 338 -26.24 24.24 41.59
N PHE A 339 -26.04 23.23 42.42
CA PHE A 339 -26.56 23.21 43.79
C PHE A 339 -25.76 22.16 44.56
N SER A 340 -25.17 22.54 45.69
CA SER A 340 -24.43 21.70 46.67
C SER A 340 -22.90 21.86 46.74
N ILE A 341 -22.36 23.06 46.56
CA ILE A 341 -21.04 23.43 47.16
C ILE A 341 -21.15 24.78 47.90
N ALA A 342 -22.26 25.01 48.59
CA ALA A 342 -22.47 26.16 49.48
C ALA A 342 -22.74 25.75 50.94
N LEU A 343 -22.33 24.54 51.34
CA LEU A 343 -22.54 24.01 52.70
C LEU A 343 -21.29 23.41 53.34
N LEU A 344 -20.10 23.73 52.84
CA LEU A 344 -18.81 23.34 53.44
C LEU A 344 -17.88 24.53 53.72
N SER A 345 -18.42 25.75 53.78
CA SER A 345 -17.69 26.95 54.24
C SER A 345 -18.29 27.59 55.50
N TRP A 346 -19.23 26.92 56.18
CA TRP A 346 -19.87 27.40 57.41
C TRP A 346 -19.58 26.55 58.66
N SER A 347 -18.62 25.63 58.59
CA SER A 347 -18.17 24.85 59.76
C SER A 347 -16.73 25.14 60.20
N PHE A 348 -16.06 26.14 59.62
CA PHE A 348 -14.68 26.51 59.99
C PHE A 348 -14.54 27.86 60.71
N ILE A 349 -15.64 28.56 61.04
CA ILE A 349 -15.60 29.87 61.73
C ILE A 349 -16.09 29.80 63.20
N VAL A 350 -16.49 28.63 63.71
CA VAL A 350 -16.93 28.49 65.12
C VAL A 350 -15.91 27.79 66.03
N SER A 351 -14.76 27.34 65.51
CA SER A 351 -13.73 26.66 66.32
C SER A 351 -12.50 27.51 66.68
N PHE A 352 -12.56 28.84 66.52
CA PHE A 352 -11.44 29.75 66.85
C PHE A 352 -11.79 30.82 67.90
N LEU A 353 -12.87 30.64 68.68
CA LEU A 353 -13.24 31.53 69.80
C LEU A 353 -13.36 30.83 71.16
N LEU A 354 -12.77 29.65 71.31
CA LEU A 354 -12.59 28.97 72.61
C LEU A 354 -11.20 28.34 72.68
N CYS A 355 -10.16 29.18 72.72
CA CYS A 355 -8.91 28.94 73.46
C CYS A 355 -8.00 30.18 73.36
N SER A 356 -7.87 30.87 74.50
CA SER A 356 -7.10 32.10 74.80
C SER A 356 -7.84 33.41 74.65
#